data_AF-A0A480AJ19-F1
#
_entry.id   AF-A0A480AJ19-F1
#
_cell.length_a   1.000
_cell.length_b   1.000
_cell.length_c   1.000
_cell.angle_alpha   90.00
_cell.angle_beta   90.00
_cell.angle_gamma   90.00
#
_symmetry.space_group_name_H-M   'P 1'
#
loop_
_entity.id
_entity.type
_entity.pdbx_description
1 polymer ?
#
loop_
_entity_poly.entity_id
_entity_poly.type
_entity_poly.pdbx_seq_one_letter_code
_entity_poly.pdbx_strand_id
1 'polypeptide(L)'
;MMPKIKQLTALRNSAILGLSSIVLSAVSLPAQAIQLNSLTGSWTSVNGGAFVNGLETDQVRWGDPVSGSGQSGLGFVGSAPPSVSFPVNTNFVLGTLTHYNFVVAGGTAASGANLGISLNLSNAGETINPQFNYAFNIDETVNQEGNVDACDPTKQISSVPCDDVITFDNSQQQIFILNGNQYELKISGFSSNPTNFSPIAQFTTIERQENNAYLLGKITPLTPATPVPFETDALPIVGSMIAFGFGLRAKQKLAQKKLVKFE
;
A
#
# COMPACT_ATOMS: atom_id res chain seq x y z
N MET A 1 -67.43 66.30 -19.62
CA MET A 1 -66.57 66.25 -20.82
C MET A 1 -65.74 64.96 -20.72
N MET A 2 -65.97 63.99 -21.60
CA MET A 2 -65.19 62.75 -21.75
C MET A 2 -63.81 63.07 -22.38
N PRO A 3 -62.74 62.24 -22.23
CA PRO A 3 -62.74 60.80 -22.57
C PRO A 3 -61.90 59.85 -21.68
N LYS A 4 -62.10 58.54 -21.95
CA LYS A 4 -61.33 57.39 -21.47
C LYS A 4 -59.95 57.29 -22.13
N ILE A 5 -58.93 56.81 -21.40
CA ILE A 5 -57.78 56.08 -21.98
C ILE A 5 -57.40 54.91 -21.05
N LYS A 6 -57.29 53.71 -21.63
CA LYS A 6 -56.79 52.46 -21.01
C LYS A 6 -55.26 52.49 -20.92
N GLN A 7 -54.67 51.93 -19.86
CA GLN A 7 -53.36 51.26 -19.97
C GLN A 7 -53.33 49.97 -19.14
N LEU A 8 -53.02 48.87 -19.83
CA LEU A 8 -52.54 47.62 -19.27
C LEU A 8 -51.09 47.82 -18.79
N THR A 9 -50.71 47.27 -17.65
CA THR A 9 -49.31 46.89 -17.44
C THR A 9 -49.21 45.70 -16.48
N ALA A 10 -48.29 44.81 -16.83
CA ALA A 10 -48.23 43.40 -16.50
C ALA A 10 -48.02 43.06 -15.02
N LEU A 11 -48.65 41.96 -14.59
CA LEU A 11 -48.20 41.15 -13.47
C LEU A 11 -46.77 40.67 -13.77
N ARG A 12 -45.81 41.13 -12.98
CA ARG A 12 -44.46 40.57 -12.94
C ARG A 12 -44.54 39.19 -12.28
N ASN A 13 -44.54 38.13 -13.08
CA ASN A 13 -44.20 36.79 -12.60
C ASN A 13 -42.72 36.79 -12.21
N SER A 14 -42.43 37.03 -10.94
CA SER A 14 -41.12 36.71 -10.37
C SER A 14 -41.03 35.20 -10.24
N ALA A 15 -40.49 34.53 -11.26
CA ALA A 15 -40.02 33.16 -11.11
C ALA A 15 -38.80 33.18 -10.18
N ILE A 16 -39.02 32.86 -8.90
CA ILE A 16 -37.95 32.56 -7.96
C ILE A 16 -37.39 31.20 -8.40
N LEU A 17 -36.30 31.22 -9.17
CA LEU A 17 -35.47 30.05 -9.41
C LEU A 17 -34.79 29.71 -8.09
N GLY A 18 -35.39 28.80 -7.33
CA GLY A 18 -34.76 28.17 -6.18
C GLY A 18 -33.58 27.33 -6.66
N LEU A 19 -32.37 27.85 -6.50
CA LEU A 19 -31.15 27.07 -6.60
C LEU A 19 -31.10 26.14 -5.37
N SER A 20 -31.60 24.91 -5.52
CA SER A 20 -31.27 23.84 -4.57
C SER A 20 -29.80 23.47 -4.78
N SER A 21 -28.93 24.08 -4.00
CA SER A 21 -27.56 23.59 -3.81
C SER A 21 -27.63 22.24 -3.12
N ILE A 22 -27.39 21.16 -3.87
CA ILE A 22 -27.10 19.84 -3.31
C ILE A 22 -25.73 19.97 -2.63
N VAL A 23 -25.75 20.13 -1.30
CA VAL A 23 -24.55 20.00 -0.48
C VAL A 23 -24.23 18.50 -0.43
N LEU A 24 -23.32 18.07 -1.31
CA LEU A 24 -22.75 16.74 -1.24
C LEU A 24 -21.84 16.69 -0.01
N SER A 25 -22.42 16.33 1.13
CA SER A 25 -21.68 16.09 2.35
C SER A 25 -20.80 14.86 2.08
N ALA A 26 -19.47 15.04 2.02
CA ALA A 26 -18.57 13.91 2.00
C ALA A 26 -18.80 13.12 3.30
N VAL A 27 -19.47 11.97 3.20
CA VAL A 27 -19.61 11.05 4.32
C VAL A 27 -18.22 10.47 4.56
N SER A 28 -17.51 11.05 5.52
CA SER A 28 -16.29 10.47 6.06
C SER A 28 -16.68 9.16 6.76
N LEU A 29 -16.57 8.04 6.06
CA LEU A 29 -16.58 6.74 6.73
C LEU A 29 -15.47 6.77 7.78
N PRO A 30 -15.71 6.35 9.04
CA PRO A 30 -14.62 6.18 9.97
C PRO A 30 -13.62 5.22 9.32
N ALA A 31 -12.34 5.62 9.25
CA ALA A 31 -11.28 4.75 8.74
C ALA A 31 -11.28 3.46 9.56
N GLN A 32 -11.88 2.40 9.00
CA GLN A 32 -12.16 1.19 9.77
C GLN A 32 -10.84 0.45 9.94
N ALA A 33 -10.48 0.14 11.19
CA ALA A 33 -9.20 -0.50 11.49
C ALA A 33 -9.11 -1.88 10.83
N ILE A 34 -7.95 -2.21 10.28
CA ILE A 34 -7.64 -3.55 9.80
C ILE A 34 -7.21 -4.39 11.01
N GLN A 35 -7.74 -5.60 11.10
CA GLN A 35 -7.28 -6.62 12.05
C GLN A 35 -6.24 -7.50 11.37
N LEU A 36 -5.08 -7.63 11.99
CA LEU A 36 -4.09 -8.65 11.68
C LEU A 36 -4.30 -9.82 12.64
N ASN A 37 -4.82 -10.93 12.15
CA ASN A 37 -5.16 -12.08 12.98
C ASN A 37 -3.97 -13.01 13.20
N SER A 38 -3.15 -13.21 12.16
CA SER A 38 -1.89 -13.95 12.21
C SER A 38 -0.91 -13.42 11.15
N LEU A 39 0.37 -13.57 11.44
CA LEU A 39 1.46 -13.24 10.53
C LEU A 39 2.54 -14.29 10.65
N THR A 40 2.90 -14.92 9.54
CA THR A 40 4.07 -15.81 9.46
C THR A 40 5.06 -15.27 8.44
N GLY A 41 6.33 -15.64 8.59
CA GLY A 41 7.33 -15.36 7.57
C GLY A 41 8.31 -16.51 7.40
N SER A 42 8.84 -16.62 6.19
CA SER A 42 9.87 -17.58 5.82
C SER A 42 10.90 -16.95 4.88
N TRP A 43 12.16 -17.37 5.01
CA TRP A 43 13.23 -16.91 4.13
C TRP A 43 13.25 -17.74 2.85
N THR A 44 12.96 -17.11 1.72
CA THR A 44 12.73 -17.80 0.43
C THR A 44 13.98 -17.91 -0.43
N SER A 45 14.95 -17.03 -0.23
CA SER A 45 16.24 -17.10 -0.94
C SER A 45 17.31 -16.28 -0.24
N VAL A 46 18.57 -16.59 -0.54
CA VAL A 46 19.76 -15.82 -0.17
C VAL A 46 20.48 -15.40 -1.45
N ASN A 47 20.99 -14.17 -1.50
CA ASN A 47 21.87 -13.67 -2.54
C ASN A 47 23.33 -13.74 -2.05
N GLY A 48 24.22 -14.26 -2.89
CA GLY A 48 25.56 -14.63 -2.43
C GLY A 48 25.49 -15.78 -1.43
N GLY A 49 26.42 -15.81 -0.48
CA GLY A 49 26.45 -16.81 0.57
C GLY A 49 26.94 -18.19 0.11
N ALA A 50 27.60 -18.90 1.02
CA ALA A 50 27.88 -20.33 0.90
C ALA A 50 27.30 -21.05 2.12
N PHE A 51 27.18 -22.38 2.03
CA PHE A 51 26.68 -23.22 3.13
C PHE A 51 25.31 -22.79 3.66
N VAL A 52 24.42 -22.33 2.77
CA VAL A 52 23.11 -21.81 3.13
C VAL A 52 22.18 -22.92 3.62
N ASN A 53 21.49 -22.70 4.74
CA ASN A 53 20.48 -23.59 5.31
C ASN A 53 19.33 -22.80 5.94
N GLY A 54 18.18 -23.45 6.13
CA GLY A 54 16.97 -22.80 6.69
C GLY A 54 16.18 -21.97 5.67
N LEU A 55 16.31 -22.27 4.38
CA LEU A 55 15.35 -21.75 3.40
C LEU A 55 13.97 -22.37 3.66
N GLU A 56 12.93 -21.59 3.39
CA GLU A 56 11.52 -21.90 3.68
C GLU A 56 11.21 -22.11 5.17
N THR A 57 12.09 -21.63 6.06
CA THR A 57 11.85 -21.58 7.51
C THR A 57 11.87 -20.15 8.02
N ASP A 58 11.49 -19.94 9.27
CA ASP A 58 11.50 -18.65 9.97
C ASP A 58 12.91 -18.07 10.16
N GLN A 59 13.93 -18.88 9.88
CA GLN A 59 15.32 -18.53 10.04
C GLN A 59 16.17 -19.08 8.90
N VAL A 60 17.05 -18.26 8.33
CA VAL A 60 18.08 -18.67 7.37
C VAL A 60 19.48 -18.42 7.94
N ARG A 61 20.43 -19.26 7.55
CA ARG A 61 21.85 -19.20 7.96
C ARG A 61 22.76 -19.32 6.74
N TRP A 62 23.94 -18.71 6.82
CA TRP A 62 24.96 -18.73 5.78
C TRP A 62 26.38 -18.69 6.35
N GLY A 63 27.34 -18.97 5.48
CA GLY A 63 28.76 -18.88 5.74
C GLY A 63 29.36 -20.15 6.34
N ASP A 64 30.68 -20.30 6.18
CA ASP A 64 31.48 -21.33 6.85
C ASP A 64 31.97 -20.77 8.19
N PRO A 65 31.52 -21.26 9.35
CA PRO A 65 31.88 -20.70 10.64
C PRO A 65 33.39 -20.72 10.91
N VAL A 66 33.95 -19.58 11.34
CA VAL A 66 35.32 -19.55 11.85
C VAL A 66 35.30 -19.97 13.32
N SER A 67 35.65 -21.24 13.58
CA SER A 67 35.94 -21.81 14.90
C SER A 67 34.86 -21.56 15.98
N GLY A 68 33.77 -22.33 15.92
CA GLY A 68 32.79 -22.42 17.01
C GLY A 68 31.86 -21.21 17.20
N SER A 69 31.97 -20.19 16.34
CA SER A 69 31.07 -19.03 16.29
C SER A 69 29.65 -19.39 15.83
N GLY A 70 29.51 -20.44 15.00
CA GLY A 70 28.27 -20.70 14.29
C GLY A 70 28.15 -19.86 13.02
N GLN A 71 27.04 -20.03 12.31
CA GLN A 71 26.78 -19.33 11.05
C GLN A 71 26.08 -18.00 11.31
N SER A 72 26.42 -16.98 10.51
CA SER A 72 25.61 -15.76 10.39
C SER A 72 24.24 -16.06 9.82
N GLY A 73 23.28 -15.16 10.00
CA GLY A 73 21.95 -15.35 9.44
C GLY A 73 20.89 -14.33 9.85
N LEU A 74 19.67 -14.58 9.37
CA LEU A 74 18.49 -13.81 9.74
C LEU A 74 17.39 -14.72 10.26
N GLY A 75 16.61 -14.22 11.22
CA GLY A 75 15.41 -14.85 11.78
C GLY A 75 14.25 -13.87 11.75
N PHE A 76 13.03 -14.37 11.62
CA PHE A 76 11.83 -13.55 11.63
C PHE A 76 10.68 -14.24 12.37
N VAL A 77 10.12 -13.54 13.35
CA VAL A 77 8.92 -13.98 14.09
C VAL A 77 7.82 -12.94 13.90
N GLY A 78 6.67 -13.37 13.38
CA GLY A 78 5.54 -12.48 13.14
C GLY A 78 4.89 -11.95 14.42
N SER A 79 4.27 -10.78 14.33
CA SER A 79 3.68 -10.07 15.49
C SER A 79 2.33 -10.60 15.97
N ALA A 80 1.68 -11.47 15.20
CA ALA A 80 0.38 -12.04 15.52
C ALA A 80 0.40 -13.57 15.31
N PRO A 81 -0.22 -14.37 16.19
CA PRO A 81 -1.12 -13.98 17.30
C PRO A 81 -0.40 -13.44 18.57
N PRO A 82 -1.11 -12.72 19.47
CA PRO A 82 -2.54 -12.38 19.42
C PRO A 82 -2.86 -11.36 18.33
N SER A 83 -4.13 -11.27 17.94
CA SER A 83 -4.56 -10.37 16.87
C SER A 83 -4.36 -8.90 17.25
N VAL A 84 -3.95 -8.09 16.28
CA VAL A 84 -3.67 -6.66 16.47
C VAL A 84 -4.53 -5.83 15.52
N SER A 85 -5.13 -4.76 16.05
CA SER A 85 -5.92 -3.79 15.29
C SER A 85 -5.11 -2.53 15.03
N PHE A 86 -5.12 -2.03 13.80
CA PHE A 86 -4.49 -0.74 13.49
C PHE A 86 -5.30 0.06 12.45
N PRO A 87 -5.29 1.40 12.53
CA PRO A 87 -5.84 2.24 11.48
C PRO A 87 -5.01 2.13 10.19
N VAL A 88 -5.65 2.24 9.04
CA VAL A 88 -4.93 2.41 7.77
C VAL A 88 -4.07 3.68 7.79
N ASN A 89 -3.03 3.71 6.96
CA ASN A 89 -2.07 4.80 6.85
C ASN A 89 -1.28 5.07 8.16
N THR A 90 -1.18 4.07 9.04
CA THR A 90 -0.34 4.12 10.26
C THR A 90 0.67 2.98 10.26
N ASN A 91 1.81 3.22 10.91
CA ASN A 91 2.82 2.19 11.11
C ASN A 91 2.33 1.18 12.16
N PHE A 92 2.60 -0.09 11.91
CA PHE A 92 2.37 -1.20 12.84
C PHE A 92 3.55 -2.18 12.79
N VAL A 93 3.69 -3.02 13.81
CA VAL A 93 4.77 -4.02 13.85
C VAL A 93 4.35 -5.25 13.04
N LEU A 94 5.13 -5.59 12.00
CA LEU A 94 5.01 -6.85 11.26
C LEU A 94 5.61 -8.02 12.05
N GLY A 95 6.69 -7.78 12.77
CA GLY A 95 7.34 -8.82 13.55
C GLY A 95 8.68 -8.37 14.09
N THR A 96 9.38 -9.34 14.66
CA THR A 96 10.75 -9.19 15.14
C THR A 96 11.68 -9.84 14.14
N LEU A 97 12.65 -9.07 13.65
CA LEU A 97 13.76 -9.54 12.84
C LEU A 97 14.97 -9.72 13.77
N THR A 98 15.62 -10.89 13.69
CA THR A 98 16.86 -11.19 14.42
C THR A 98 18.00 -11.29 13.42
N HIS A 99 19.08 -10.55 13.63
CA HIS A 99 20.33 -10.72 12.90
C HIS A 99 21.32 -11.44 13.78
N TYR A 100 21.81 -12.57 13.30
CA TYR A 100 22.85 -13.37 13.91
C TYR A 100 24.15 -13.02 13.20
N ASN A 101 25.00 -12.20 13.84
CA ASN A 101 26.28 -11.78 13.28
C ASN A 101 27.38 -12.63 13.91
N PHE A 102 27.93 -13.58 13.14
CA PHE A 102 28.98 -14.48 13.61
C PHE A 102 30.12 -14.57 12.59
N VAL A 103 31.35 -14.72 13.07
CA VAL A 103 32.52 -14.80 12.19
C VAL A 103 32.38 -15.97 11.22
N VAL A 104 32.32 -15.66 9.92
CA VAL A 104 32.33 -16.63 8.82
C VAL A 104 33.57 -16.44 7.94
N ALA A 105 33.97 -17.49 7.24
CA ALA A 105 35.15 -17.46 6.37
C ALA A 105 34.94 -16.46 5.22
N GLY A 106 36.01 -15.76 4.84
CA GLY A 106 35.97 -14.79 3.75
C GLY A 106 35.43 -15.39 2.45
N GLY A 107 34.52 -14.67 1.79
CA GLY A 107 33.86 -15.12 0.56
C GLY A 107 32.68 -16.09 0.75
N THR A 108 32.31 -16.41 2.00
CA THR A 108 31.16 -17.28 2.30
C THR A 108 29.92 -16.53 2.79
N ALA A 109 30.04 -15.23 3.03
CA ALA A 109 28.94 -14.39 3.52
C ALA A 109 27.87 -14.11 2.45
N ALA A 110 26.65 -13.88 2.91
CA ALA A 110 25.54 -13.42 2.07
C ALA A 110 25.56 -11.90 1.89
N SER A 111 25.02 -11.43 0.76
CA SER A 111 24.83 -10.00 0.48
C SER A 111 23.35 -9.59 0.48
N GLY A 112 22.43 -10.55 0.56
CA GLY A 112 21.01 -10.26 0.72
C GLY A 112 20.18 -11.51 1.00
N ALA A 113 18.95 -11.32 1.44
CA ALA A 113 18.00 -12.40 1.69
C ALA A 113 16.56 -11.93 1.46
N ASN A 114 15.69 -12.83 1.01
CA ASN A 114 14.31 -12.52 0.69
C ASN A 114 13.35 -13.12 1.73
N LEU A 115 12.60 -12.27 2.42
CA LEU A 115 11.59 -12.65 3.39
C LEU A 115 10.22 -12.70 2.73
N GLY A 116 9.66 -13.90 2.61
CA GLY A 116 8.24 -14.11 2.34
C GLY A 116 7.42 -13.91 3.61
N ILE A 117 6.36 -13.11 3.57
CA ILE A 117 5.40 -12.99 4.67
C ILE A 117 3.99 -13.38 4.21
N SER A 118 3.26 -14.09 5.06
CA SER A 118 1.83 -14.40 4.88
C SER A 118 1.04 -13.75 6.01
N LEU A 119 0.05 -12.93 5.65
CA LEU A 119 -0.81 -12.24 6.61
C LEU A 119 -2.20 -12.85 6.56
N ASN A 120 -2.87 -12.96 7.70
CA ASN A 120 -4.33 -13.10 7.75
C ASN A 120 -4.91 -11.75 8.18
N LEU A 121 -5.54 -11.03 7.24
CA LEU A 121 -6.13 -9.73 7.47
C LEU A 121 -7.65 -9.83 7.45
N SER A 122 -8.32 -9.10 8.34
CA SER A 122 -9.78 -8.96 8.31
C SER A 122 -10.24 -7.53 8.54
N ASN A 123 -11.31 -7.15 7.85
CA ASN A 123 -11.94 -5.83 7.97
C ASN A 123 -13.40 -5.93 7.50
N ALA A 124 -14.33 -5.36 8.25
CA ALA A 124 -15.76 -5.30 7.89
C ALA A 124 -16.43 -6.63 7.51
N GLY A 125 -15.95 -7.76 8.03
CA GLY A 125 -16.49 -9.09 7.75
C GLY A 125 -15.83 -9.82 6.57
N GLU A 126 -14.92 -9.18 5.83
CA GLU A 126 -14.05 -9.86 4.87
C GLU A 126 -12.75 -10.33 5.56
N THR A 127 -12.24 -11.49 5.16
CA THR A 127 -10.95 -12.03 5.58
C THR A 127 -10.16 -12.49 4.36
N ILE A 128 -8.89 -12.09 4.27
CA ILE A 128 -7.99 -12.41 3.16
C ILE A 128 -6.65 -12.92 3.69
N ASN A 129 -5.90 -13.63 2.83
CA ASN A 129 -4.59 -14.20 3.17
C ASN A 129 -3.49 -13.76 2.18
N PRO A 130 -3.17 -12.46 2.07
CA PRO A 130 -2.16 -12.01 1.12
C PRO A 130 -0.76 -12.50 1.49
N GLN A 131 0.05 -12.74 0.46
CA GLN A 131 1.45 -13.13 0.58
C GLN A 131 2.33 -12.10 -0.12
N PHE A 132 3.45 -11.77 0.51
CA PHE A 132 4.36 -10.74 0.04
C PHE A 132 5.80 -11.21 0.16
N ASN A 133 6.69 -10.65 -0.67
CA ASN A 133 8.12 -10.93 -0.59
C ASN A 133 8.90 -9.61 -0.50
N TYR A 134 9.87 -9.54 0.39
CA TYR A 134 10.70 -8.37 0.63
C TYR A 134 12.18 -8.75 0.64
N ALA A 135 12.98 -8.05 -0.15
CA ALA A 135 14.42 -8.22 -0.20
C ALA A 135 15.11 -7.34 0.85
N PHE A 136 15.99 -7.95 1.62
CA PHE A 136 16.92 -7.30 2.54
C PHE A 136 18.33 -7.37 1.98
N ASN A 137 19.10 -6.31 2.19
CA ASN A 137 20.53 -6.29 1.91
C ASN A 137 21.30 -6.57 3.20
N ILE A 138 22.39 -7.32 3.05
CA ILE A 138 23.29 -7.68 4.14
C ILE A 138 24.65 -7.08 3.79
N ASP A 139 25.16 -6.26 4.69
CA ASP A 139 26.54 -5.77 4.67
C ASP A 139 27.32 -6.57 5.71
N GLU A 140 27.84 -7.73 5.29
CA GLU A 140 28.73 -8.56 6.10
C GLU A 140 30.16 -8.07 5.93
N THR A 141 30.67 -7.41 6.95
CA THR A 141 31.90 -6.64 6.86
C THR A 141 33.14 -7.52 6.97
N VAL A 142 34.23 -7.11 6.33
CA VAL A 142 35.52 -7.79 6.52
C VAL A 142 36.06 -7.38 7.88
N ASN A 143 36.05 -8.33 8.82
CA ASN A 143 36.56 -8.13 10.17
C ASN A 143 38.03 -7.68 10.20
N GLN A 144 38.27 -6.51 10.82
CA GLN A 144 39.59 -5.91 10.99
C GLN A 144 40.07 -6.15 12.42
N GLU A 145 40.81 -7.24 12.64
CA GLU A 145 41.28 -7.59 13.98
C GLU A 145 42.18 -6.48 14.56
N GLY A 146 41.76 -5.92 15.70
CA GLY A 146 42.52 -4.90 16.44
C GLY A 146 42.62 -3.53 15.77
N ASN A 147 41.92 -3.27 14.66
CA ASN A 147 41.97 -2.00 13.94
C ASN A 147 40.56 -1.48 13.59
N VAL A 148 39.95 -0.75 14.53
CA VAL A 148 38.62 -0.16 14.35
C VAL A 148 38.59 0.91 13.26
N ASP A 149 39.72 1.58 13.01
CA ASP A 149 39.81 2.67 12.02
C ASP A 149 39.68 2.15 10.57
N ALA A 150 39.77 0.83 10.38
CA ALA A 150 39.53 0.18 9.10
C ALA A 150 38.07 -0.26 8.91
N CYS A 151 37.23 -0.18 9.96
CA CYS A 151 35.79 -0.38 9.86
C CYS A 151 35.09 0.90 9.39
N ASP A 152 33.87 0.78 8.83
CA ASP A 152 33.06 1.94 8.45
C ASP A 152 32.53 2.65 9.70
N PRO A 153 33.01 3.87 10.03
CA PRO A 153 32.64 4.55 11.28
C PRO A 153 31.17 4.97 11.31
N THR A 154 30.46 4.96 10.18
CA THR A 154 29.02 5.28 10.13
C THR A 154 28.14 4.10 10.52
N LYS A 155 28.70 2.88 10.51
CA LYS A 155 28.01 1.62 10.80
C LYS A 155 28.49 1.02 12.11
N GLN A 156 29.74 1.27 12.47
CA GLN A 156 30.38 0.75 13.66
C GLN A 156 29.80 1.33 14.96
N ILE A 157 29.34 0.45 15.85
CA ILE A 157 28.87 0.77 17.20
C ILE A 157 29.73 0.15 18.30
N SER A 158 30.54 -0.86 17.96
CA SER A 158 31.49 -1.52 18.84
C SER A 158 32.95 -1.10 18.56
N SER A 159 33.90 -1.54 19.36
CA SER A 159 35.32 -1.16 19.21
C SER A 159 36.14 -2.05 18.30
N VAL A 160 35.71 -3.28 18.01
CA VAL A 160 36.25 -4.30 17.08
C VAL A 160 35.67 -5.66 17.50
N PRO A 161 35.54 -6.63 16.58
CA PRO A 161 35.69 -6.52 15.12
C PRO A 161 34.61 -5.64 14.44
N CYS A 162 34.57 -5.61 13.11
CA CYS A 162 33.67 -4.71 12.39
C CYS A 162 32.21 -5.19 12.52
N ASP A 163 31.28 -4.26 12.71
CA ASP A 163 29.88 -4.59 12.91
C ASP A 163 29.13 -4.67 11.57
N ASP A 164 28.18 -5.58 11.50
CA ASP A 164 27.43 -5.85 10.27
C ASP A 164 26.07 -5.17 10.27
N VAL A 165 25.59 -4.84 9.07
CA VAL A 165 24.41 -4.00 8.89
C VAL A 165 23.40 -4.65 7.98
N ILE A 166 22.14 -4.60 8.40
CA ILE A 166 21.00 -4.99 7.58
C ILE A 166 20.25 -3.75 7.13
N THR A 167 19.94 -3.70 5.84
CA THR A 167 19.15 -2.64 5.21
C THR A 167 18.12 -3.25 4.26
N PHE A 168 17.28 -2.40 3.67
CA PHE A 168 16.34 -2.79 2.63
C PHE A 168 16.07 -1.61 1.70
N ASP A 169 15.57 -1.89 0.49
CA ASP A 169 15.07 -0.85 -0.40
C ASP A 169 13.64 -0.45 0.01
N ASN A 170 13.46 0.80 0.44
CA ASN A 170 12.18 1.32 0.90
C ASN A 170 11.17 1.62 -0.21
N SER A 171 11.57 1.47 -1.48
CA SER A 171 10.68 1.58 -2.64
C SER A 171 9.84 0.30 -2.86
N GLN A 172 10.20 -0.80 -2.21
CA GLN A 172 9.48 -2.07 -2.30
C GLN A 172 8.04 -1.93 -1.79
N GLN A 173 7.09 -2.10 -2.70
CA GLN A 173 5.66 -2.02 -2.41
C GLN A 173 4.94 -3.23 -2.96
N GLN A 174 3.96 -3.71 -2.20
CA GLN A 174 3.19 -4.90 -2.55
C GLN A 174 1.70 -4.57 -2.47
N ILE A 175 0.93 -4.94 -3.49
CA ILE A 175 -0.47 -4.55 -3.64
C ILE A 175 -1.39 -5.72 -3.28
N PHE A 176 -2.50 -5.43 -2.62
CA PHE A 176 -3.58 -6.38 -2.36
C PHE A 176 -4.95 -5.70 -2.40
N ILE A 177 -6.02 -6.51 -2.41
CA ILE A 177 -7.41 -6.04 -2.42
C ILE A 177 -8.09 -6.49 -1.13
N LEU A 178 -8.80 -5.58 -0.47
CA LEU A 178 -9.62 -5.85 0.72
C LEU A 178 -10.89 -4.99 0.65
N ASN A 179 -12.07 -5.57 0.82
CA ASN A 179 -13.37 -4.89 0.68
C ASN A 179 -13.52 -4.18 -0.67
N GLY A 180 -12.99 -4.79 -1.74
CA GLY A 180 -12.99 -4.23 -3.10
C GLY A 180 -12.07 -3.02 -3.32
N ASN A 181 -11.31 -2.59 -2.30
CA ASN A 181 -10.37 -1.48 -2.40
C ASN A 181 -8.93 -1.97 -2.55
N GLN A 182 -8.12 -1.28 -3.35
CA GLN A 182 -6.69 -1.57 -3.47
C GLN A 182 -5.90 -0.90 -2.36
N TYR A 183 -4.98 -1.66 -1.78
CA TYR A 183 -4.05 -1.20 -0.76
C TYR A 183 -2.63 -1.57 -1.15
N GLU A 184 -1.67 -0.78 -0.69
CA GLU A 184 -0.26 -1.14 -0.67
C GLU A 184 0.20 -1.47 0.75
N LEU A 185 1.04 -2.50 0.91
CA LEU A 185 1.87 -2.71 2.09
C LEU A 185 3.31 -2.29 1.74
N LYS A 186 3.91 -1.47 2.60
CA LYS A 186 5.32 -1.07 2.55
C LYS A 186 6.01 -1.37 3.87
N ILE A 187 7.27 -1.80 3.82
CA ILE A 187 8.16 -1.75 4.97
C ILE A 187 8.55 -0.29 5.18
N SER A 188 8.23 0.25 6.34
CA SER A 188 8.57 1.63 6.71
C SER A 188 9.96 1.74 7.32
N GLY A 189 10.45 0.68 7.95
CA GLY A 189 11.81 0.57 8.50
C GLY A 189 11.87 -0.27 9.75
N PHE A 190 12.95 -0.09 10.49
CA PHE A 190 13.22 -0.81 11.74
C PHE A 190 12.89 0.06 12.95
N SER A 191 12.67 -0.58 14.09
CA SER A 191 12.57 0.08 15.39
C SER A 191 13.22 -0.76 16.48
N SER A 192 13.80 -0.12 17.49
CA SER A 192 14.38 -0.78 18.67
C SER A 192 13.35 -1.11 19.75
N ASN A 193 12.10 -0.64 19.60
CA ASN A 193 11.03 -0.82 20.58
C ASN A 193 9.71 -1.06 19.83
N PRO A 194 8.88 -2.05 20.24
CA PRO A 194 7.64 -2.37 19.52
C PRO A 194 6.58 -1.26 19.57
N THR A 195 6.78 -0.24 20.40
CA THR A 195 5.89 0.93 20.56
C THR A 195 6.43 2.21 19.94
N ASN A 196 7.69 2.22 19.47
CA ASN A 196 8.23 3.34 18.73
C ASN A 196 7.98 3.15 17.23
N PHE A 197 7.12 3.99 16.67
CA PHE A 197 6.72 3.94 15.27
C PHE A 197 7.49 4.93 14.36
N SER A 198 8.63 5.45 14.85
CA SER A 198 9.56 6.28 14.07
C SER A 198 10.65 5.38 13.45
N PRO A 199 10.54 5.01 12.17
CA PRO A 199 11.42 4.03 11.56
C PRO A 199 12.84 4.56 11.35
N ILE A 200 13.83 3.68 11.51
CA ILE A 200 15.20 3.86 11.01
C ILE A 200 15.45 2.95 9.82
N ALA A 201 16.37 3.35 8.93
CA ALA A 201 16.59 2.66 7.65
C ALA A 201 17.48 1.41 7.76
N GLN A 202 18.25 1.29 8.84
CA GLN A 202 19.20 0.20 9.05
C GLN A 202 19.21 -0.23 10.51
N PHE A 203 19.67 -1.44 10.78
CA PHE A 203 20.08 -1.84 12.12
C PHE A 203 21.40 -2.59 12.08
N THR A 204 22.26 -2.28 13.04
CA THR A 204 23.62 -2.82 13.16
C THR A 204 23.66 -3.91 14.22
N THR A 205 24.46 -4.94 14.00
CA THR A 205 24.73 -6.01 14.98
C THR A 205 26.21 -6.12 15.22
N ILE A 206 26.61 -6.17 16.50
CA ILE A 206 28.00 -6.37 16.90
C ILE A 206 28.47 -7.76 16.48
N GLU A 207 29.70 -7.87 16.01
CA GLU A 207 30.35 -9.15 15.68
C GLU A 207 30.26 -10.15 16.85
N ARG A 208 29.94 -11.41 16.53
CA ARG A 208 29.69 -12.52 17.48
C ARG A 208 28.49 -12.32 18.41
N GLN A 209 27.54 -11.48 18.03
CA GLN A 209 26.31 -11.27 18.77
C GLN A 209 25.09 -11.43 17.88
N GLU A 210 23.94 -11.49 18.53
CA GLU A 210 22.66 -11.33 17.87
C GLU A 210 22.02 -10.01 18.30
N ASN A 211 21.27 -9.39 17.38
CA ASN A 211 20.48 -8.21 17.67
C ASN A 211 19.08 -8.36 17.09
N ASN A 212 18.11 -7.75 17.75
CA ASN A 212 16.71 -7.76 17.36
C ASN A 212 16.26 -6.36 16.96
N ALA A 213 15.47 -6.29 15.88
CA ALA A 213 14.78 -5.10 15.45
C ALA A 213 13.32 -5.41 15.12
N TYR A 214 12.41 -4.51 15.45
CA TYR A 214 11.01 -4.61 15.05
C TYR A 214 10.86 -4.09 13.63
N LEU A 215 10.29 -4.91 12.75
CA LEU A 215 10.00 -4.54 11.37
C LEU A 215 8.67 -3.79 11.33
N LEU A 216 8.71 -2.52 10.94
CA LEU A 216 7.51 -1.68 10.83
C LEU A 216 6.93 -1.77 9.42
N GLY A 217 5.65 -2.10 9.32
CA GLY A 217 4.86 -2.06 8.10
C GLY A 217 3.87 -0.91 8.10
N LYS A 218 3.43 -0.50 6.91
CA LYS A 218 2.37 0.49 6.72
C LYS A 218 1.46 0.08 5.57
N ILE A 219 0.16 0.00 5.84
CA ILE A 219 -0.86 -0.25 4.82
C ILE A 219 -1.50 1.08 4.42
N THR A 220 -1.42 1.43 3.14
CA THR A 220 -1.97 2.70 2.61
C THR A 220 -3.00 2.40 1.52
N PRO A 221 -4.17 3.06 1.51
CA PRO A 221 -5.10 2.93 0.39
C PRO A 221 -4.50 3.53 -0.87
N LEU A 222 -4.59 2.82 -2.00
CA LEU A 222 -4.33 3.41 -3.30
C LEU A 222 -5.58 4.17 -3.71
N THR A 223 -5.46 5.46 -4.00
CA THR A 223 -6.57 6.24 -4.56
C THR A 223 -7.00 5.59 -5.88
N PRO A 224 -8.30 5.29 -6.07
CA PRO A 224 -8.80 4.92 -7.39
C PRO A 224 -8.38 6.00 -8.37
N ALA A 225 -7.87 5.60 -9.55
CA ALA A 225 -7.71 6.57 -10.64
C ALA A 225 -9.05 7.29 -10.80
N THR A 226 -9.06 8.63 -10.64
CA THR A 226 -10.23 9.43 -10.96
C THR A 226 -10.70 8.99 -12.34
N PRO A 227 -11.93 8.46 -12.51
CA PRO A 227 -12.42 8.16 -13.84
C PRO A 227 -12.29 9.45 -14.62
N VAL A 228 -11.48 9.43 -15.69
CA VAL A 228 -11.41 10.54 -16.64
C VAL A 228 -12.87 10.78 -17.04
N PRO A 229 -13.44 11.97 -16.78
CA PRO A 229 -14.76 12.26 -17.30
C PRO A 229 -14.64 12.01 -18.79
N PHE A 230 -15.40 11.04 -19.31
CA PHE A 230 -15.62 11.00 -20.73
C PHE A 230 -16.20 12.37 -21.05
N GLU A 231 -15.45 13.21 -21.76
CA GLU A 231 -16.03 14.41 -22.30
C GLU A 231 -17.10 13.91 -23.27
N THR A 232 -18.36 13.96 -22.84
CA THR A 232 -19.42 14.14 -23.83
C THR A 232 -19.07 15.45 -24.50
N ASP A 233 -18.46 15.39 -25.68
CA ASP A 233 -18.33 16.53 -26.56
C ASP A 233 -19.72 17.13 -26.75
N ALA A 234 -20.03 18.11 -25.91
CA ALA A 234 -21.22 18.93 -25.99
C ALA A 234 -21.01 19.87 -27.16
N LEU A 235 -21.39 19.45 -28.36
CA LEU A 235 -21.53 20.37 -29.48
C LEU A 235 -22.67 21.35 -29.18
N PRO A 236 -22.42 22.67 -29.14
CA PRO A 236 -23.49 23.64 -28.98
C PRO A 236 -24.28 23.75 -30.29
N ILE A 237 -25.59 23.48 -30.20
CA ILE A 237 -26.55 23.88 -31.22
C ILE A 237 -26.69 25.40 -31.17
N VAL A 238 -26.02 26.16 -32.05
CA VAL A 238 -26.51 27.46 -32.55
C VAL A 238 -25.96 27.75 -33.96
N GLY A 239 -26.86 27.72 -34.96
CA GLY A 239 -26.98 28.81 -35.94
C GLY A 239 -26.16 28.75 -37.24
N SER A 240 -26.63 27.99 -38.22
CA SER A 240 -26.50 28.40 -39.63
C SER A 240 -27.85 28.20 -40.35
N MET A 241 -28.62 29.28 -40.43
CA MET A 241 -29.70 29.40 -41.42
C MET A 241 -29.06 29.50 -42.80
N ILE A 242 -29.26 28.48 -43.65
CA ILE A 242 -29.42 28.68 -45.10
C ILE A 242 -30.70 27.94 -45.51
N ALA A 243 -31.57 28.69 -46.19
CA ALA A 243 -32.94 28.38 -46.54
C ALA A 243 -33.07 27.45 -47.77
N PHE A 244 -34.34 27.23 -48.16
CA PHE A 244 -34.90 26.34 -49.20
C PHE A 244 -35.14 24.91 -48.70
N GLY A 245 -36.32 24.50 -48.23
CA GLY A 245 -37.69 24.89 -48.58
C GLY A 245 -38.29 23.79 -49.46
N PHE A 246 -39.22 23.00 -48.91
CA PHE A 246 -40.43 22.45 -49.55
C PHE A 246 -41.08 21.41 -48.62
N GLY A 247 -42.39 21.57 -48.38
CA GLY A 247 -43.29 20.43 -48.15
C GLY A 247 -43.81 20.17 -46.73
N LEU A 248 -44.84 20.94 -46.36
CA LEU A 248 -45.97 20.59 -45.46
C LEU A 248 -46.29 19.06 -45.42
N ARG A 249 -46.83 18.43 -44.37
CA ARG A 249 -47.88 18.85 -43.42
C ARG A 249 -48.05 17.71 -42.40
N ALA A 250 -48.12 18.02 -41.10
CA ALA A 250 -48.66 17.10 -40.11
C ALA A 250 -50.18 16.94 -40.29
N LYS A 251 -50.72 15.76 -39.98
CA LYS A 251 -52.02 15.61 -39.29
C LYS A 251 -52.19 14.21 -38.72
N GLN A 252 -52.24 14.16 -37.39
CA GLN A 252 -52.80 13.07 -36.60
C GLN A 252 -54.28 12.84 -36.99
N LYS A 253 -54.71 11.58 -37.02
CA LYS A 253 -56.09 11.21 -36.69
C LYS A 253 -56.10 10.02 -35.74
N LEU A 254 -56.57 10.33 -34.54
CA LEU A 254 -57.15 9.38 -33.59
C LEU A 254 -58.33 8.66 -34.26
N ALA A 255 -58.49 7.38 -33.93
CA ALA A 255 -59.71 6.77 -33.41
C ALA A 255 -60.11 5.43 -34.08
N GLN A 256 -60.08 4.42 -33.22
CA GLN A 256 -61.13 3.44 -32.96
C GLN A 256 -61.39 2.27 -33.93
N LYS A 257 -61.55 1.13 -33.23
CA LYS A 257 -62.43 -0.01 -33.45
C LYS A 257 -61.89 -1.18 -34.30
N LYS A 258 -61.37 -2.16 -33.53
CA LYS A 258 -61.97 -3.49 -33.32
C LYS A 258 -62.52 -4.24 -34.56
N LEU A 259 -61.98 -5.46 -34.68
CA LEU A 259 -62.64 -6.73 -34.99
C LEU A 259 -62.93 -7.06 -36.48
N VAL A 260 -62.25 -8.13 -36.92
CA VAL A 260 -62.85 -9.43 -37.35
C VAL A 260 -62.81 -9.80 -38.86
N LYS A 261 -61.98 -10.83 -39.10
CA LYS A 261 -62.17 -12.09 -39.88
C LYS A 261 -61.90 -12.16 -41.40
N PHE A 262 -61.06 -13.17 -41.69
CA PHE A 262 -61.03 -14.16 -42.77
C PHE A 262 -60.98 -13.67 -44.22
N GLU A 263 -59.88 -13.99 -44.92
CA GLU A 263 -59.68 -15.29 -45.60
C GLU A 263 -58.24 -15.79 -45.36
#